data_AF-A0A382NTN5-F1
#
_entry.id   AF-A0A382NTN5-F1
#
_cell.length_a   1.000
_cell.length_b   1.000
_cell.length_c   1.000
_cell.angle_alpha   90.00
_cell.angle_beta   90.00
_cell.angle_gamma   90.00
#
_symmetry.space_group_name_H-M   'P 1'
#
loop_
_entity.id
_entity.type
_entity.pdbx_description
1 polymer ?
#
loop_
_entity_poly.entity_id
_entity_poly.type
_entity_poly.pdbx_seq_one_letter_code
_entity_poly.pdbx_strand_id
1 'polypeptide(L)'
;MKRAGSNCAKKIYKSKLNSKFIVLCGPGNNGGDGLVISQVLKKLNQNVTLYCIESVAYKGDAKIAYKKNRLTKNNYNDLNIPKNSV
;
A
#
# COMPACT_ATOMS: atom_id res chain seq x y z
N MET A 1 -12.94 1.04 -4.53
CA MET A 1 -11.47 1.12 -4.35
C MET A 1 -10.60 0.89 -5.59
N LYS A 2 -10.73 -0.21 -6.37
CA LYS A 2 -9.74 -0.54 -7.43
C LYS A 2 -9.37 0.63 -8.36
N ARG A 3 -10.36 1.42 -8.81
CA ARG A 3 -10.14 2.60 -9.65
C ARG A 3 -9.36 3.70 -8.93
N ALA A 4 -9.76 4.06 -7.72
CA ALA A 4 -9.11 5.09 -6.91
C ALA A 4 -7.63 4.74 -6.65
N GLY A 5 -7.37 3.58 -6.04
CA GLY A 5 -6.00 3.13 -5.78
C GLY A 5 -5.14 2.98 -7.04
N SER A 6 -5.69 2.44 -8.14
CA SER A 6 -4.92 2.29 -9.39
C SER A 6 -4.57 3.63 -10.02
N ASN A 7 -5.46 4.62 -9.95
CA ASN A 7 -5.19 5.96 -10.49
C ASN A 7 -4.16 6.71 -9.64
N CYS A 8 -4.23 6.61 -8.31
CA CYS A 8 -3.19 7.13 -7.41
C CYS A 8 -1.83 6.50 -7.72
N ALA A 9 -1.75 5.17 -7.83
CA ALA A 9 -0.50 4.48 -8.15
C ALA A 9 0.09 4.93 -9.50
N LYS A 10 -0.76 5.12 -10.52
CA LYS A 10 -0.32 5.66 -11.83
C LYS A 10 0.21 7.09 -11.71
N LYS A 11 -0.42 7.95 -10.89
CA LYS A 11 0.05 9.32 -10.66
C LYS A 11 1.40 9.34 -9.95
N ILE A 12 1.57 8.51 -8.92
CA ILE A 12 2.85 8.32 -8.21
C ILE A 12 3.92 7.82 -9.19
N TYR A 13 3.64 6.76 -9.95
CA TYR A 13 4.60 6.22 -10.92
C TYR A 13 5.04 7.26 -11.96
N LYS A 14 4.10 8.10 -12.45
CA LYS A 14 4.41 9.18 -13.41
C LYS A 14 5.26 10.31 -12.82
N SER A 15 5.32 10.46 -11.50
CA SER A 15 6.20 11.45 -10.86
C SER A 15 7.68 11.07 -10.94
N LYS A 16 8.01 9.85 -11.41
CA LYS A 16 9.38 9.35 -11.61
C LYS A 16 10.28 9.51 -10.36
N LEU A 17 9.69 9.41 -9.18
CA LEU A 17 10.44 9.35 -7.93
C LEU A 17 11.29 8.07 -7.94
N ASN A 18 12.61 8.20 -7.99
CA ASN A 18 13.53 7.08 -7.90
C ASN A 18 13.74 6.70 -6.42
N SER A 19 12.66 6.30 -5.76
CA SER A 19 12.62 6.17 -4.30
C SER A 19 12.00 4.84 -3.86
N LYS A 20 12.31 4.44 -2.63
CA LYS A 20 11.61 3.35 -1.95
C LYS A 20 10.30 3.90 -1.39
N PHE A 21 9.19 3.21 -1.64
CA PHE A 21 7.88 3.59 -1.16
C PHE A 21 7.52 2.80 0.10
N ILE A 22 7.11 3.51 1.14
CA ILE A 22 6.43 2.92 2.30
C ILE A 22 4.94 3.20 2.14
N VAL A 23 4.11 2.15 2.17
CA VAL A 23 2.65 2.29 2.13
C VAL A 23 2.08 1.80 3.44
N LEU A 24 1.41 2.71 4.15
CA LEU A 24 0.75 2.45 5.43
C LEU A 24 -0.75 2.29 5.21
N CYS A 25 -1.29 1.10 5.49
CA CYS A 25 -2.70 0.78 5.29
C CYS A 25 -3.42 0.55 6.62
N GLY A 26 -4.44 1.35 6.90
CA GLY A 26 -5.44 1.05 7.96
C GLY A 26 -6.48 0.02 7.50
N PRO A 27 -7.49 -0.31 8.33
CA PRO A 27 -8.53 -1.30 8.01
C PRO A 27 -9.66 -0.76 7.13
N GLY A 28 -9.82 0.56 7.10
CA GLY A 28 -10.90 1.24 6.39
C GLY A 28 -10.68 1.31 4.88
N ASN A 29 -11.63 1.94 4.17
CA ASN A 29 -11.60 2.05 2.71
C ASN A 29 -10.34 2.72 2.17
N ASN A 30 -9.82 3.75 2.86
CA ASN A 30 -8.55 4.40 2.50
C ASN A 30 -7.36 3.42 2.56
N GLY A 31 -7.33 2.53 3.56
CA GLY A 31 -6.34 1.47 3.62
C GLY A 31 -6.54 0.41 2.53
N GLY A 32 -7.79 0.13 2.16
CA GLY A 32 -8.13 -0.63 0.96
C GLY A 32 -7.55 -0.02 -0.32
N ASP A 33 -7.60 1.30 -0.47
CA ASP A 33 -6.94 1.99 -1.58
C ASP A 33 -5.41 1.89 -1.51
N GLY A 34 -4.81 2.04 -0.32
CA GLY A 34 -3.37 1.81 -0.10
C GLY A 34 -2.91 0.39 -0.47
N LEU A 35 -3.73 -0.62 -0.16
CA LEU A 35 -3.50 -2.01 -0.57
C LEU A 35 -3.53 -2.18 -2.08
N VAL A 36 -4.41 -1.47 -2.78
CA VAL A 36 -4.41 -1.43 -4.25
C VAL A 36 -3.17 -0.69 -4.78
N ILE A 37 -2.81 0.45 -4.17
CA ILE A 37 -1.66 1.27 -4.58
C ILE A 37 -0.37 0.45 -4.50
N SER A 38 -0.08 -0.15 -3.35
CA SER A 38 1.11 -0.96 -3.13
C SER A 38 1.22 -2.12 -4.13
N GLN A 39 0.11 -2.80 -4.40
CA GLN A 39 0.07 -3.90 -5.38
C GLN A 39 0.36 -3.43 -6.81
N VAL A 40 -0.15 -2.26 -7.22
CA VAL A 40 0.07 -1.70 -8.56
C VAL A 40 1.49 -1.18 -8.70
N LEU A 41 2.01 -0.45 -7.73
CA LEU A 41 3.40 0.02 -7.73
C LEU A 41 4.39 -1.15 -7.80
N LYS A 42 4.13 -2.24 -7.07
CA LYS A 42 4.95 -3.45 -7.15
C LYS A 42 4.93 -4.10 -8.54
N LYS A 43 3.78 -4.10 -9.22
CA LYS A 43 3.66 -4.57 -10.62
C LYS A 43 4.37 -3.68 -11.64
N LEU A 44 4.60 -2.42 -11.29
CA LEU A 44 5.40 -1.46 -12.07
C LEU A 44 6.88 -1.46 -11.65
N ASN A 45 7.33 -2.57 -11.06
CA ASN A 45 8.70 -2.80 -10.60
C ASN A 45 9.25 -1.75 -9.62
N GLN A 46 8.38 -1.05 -8.88
CA GLN A 46 8.81 -0.14 -7.83
C GLN A 46 9.17 -0.90 -6.55
N ASN A 47 10.09 -0.33 -5.76
CA ASN A 47 10.45 -0.86 -4.45
C ASN A 47 9.41 -0.39 -3.42
N VAL A 48 8.61 -1.33 -2.90
CA VAL A 48 7.46 -1.03 -2.03
C VAL A 48 7.54 -1.90 -0.78
N THR A 49 7.52 -1.26 0.38
CA THR A 49 7.29 -1.89 1.69
C THR A 49 5.88 -1.57 2.15
N LEU A 50 5.11 -2.60 2.49
CA LEU A 50 3.72 -2.48 2.93
C LEU A 50 3.61 -2.77 4.43
N TYR A 51 2.94 -1.87 5.15
CA TYR A 51 2.56 -2.04 6.54
C TYR A 51 1.04 -2.04 6.67
N CYS A 52 0.51 -3.00 7.43
CA CYS A 52 -0.92 -3.15 7.66
C CYS A 52 -1.18 -3.41 9.14
N ILE A 53 -2.40 -3.13 9.58
CA ILE A 53 -2.88 -3.66 10.85
C ILE A 53 -3.38 -5.09 10.64
N GLU A 54 -3.75 -5.77 11.72
CA GLU A 54 -4.19 -7.15 11.66
C GLU A 54 -5.42 -7.36 10.76
N SER A 55 -5.45 -8.51 10.09
CA SER A 55 -6.48 -8.84 9.09
C SER A 55 -7.91 -8.84 9.66
N VAL A 56 -8.07 -9.12 10.96
CA VAL A 56 -9.37 -9.17 11.66
C VAL A 56 -10.07 -7.81 11.67
N ALA A 57 -9.32 -6.71 11.59
CA ALA A 57 -9.87 -5.36 11.58
C ALA A 57 -10.46 -4.95 10.22
N TYR A 58 -10.04 -5.60 9.12
CA TYR A 58 -10.50 -5.24 7.77
C TYR A 58 -11.91 -5.77 7.50
N LYS A 59 -12.75 -4.93 6.88
CA LYS A 59 -14.14 -5.24 6.53
C LYS A 59 -14.44 -4.85 5.07
N GLY A 60 -15.54 -5.39 4.54
CA GLY A 60 -16.06 -5.07 3.20
C GLY A 60 -14.99 -5.14 2.10
N ASP A 61 -14.98 -4.13 1.24
CA ASP A 61 -14.03 -4.03 0.13
C ASP A 61 -12.57 -4.03 0.61
N ALA A 62 -12.26 -3.42 1.76
CA ALA A 62 -10.89 -3.32 2.26
C ALA A 62 -10.34 -4.70 2.60
N LYS A 63 -11.20 -5.59 3.15
CA LYS A 63 -10.86 -7.01 3.37
C LYS A 63 -10.58 -7.74 2.07
N ILE A 64 -11.35 -7.46 1.01
CA ILE A 64 -11.13 -8.06 -0.31
C ILE A 64 -9.79 -7.61 -0.88
N ALA A 65 -9.45 -6.32 -0.79
CA ALA A 65 -8.15 -5.81 -1.21
C ALA A 65 -7.00 -6.40 -0.39
N TYR A 66 -7.18 -6.51 0.93
CA TYR A 66 -6.18 -7.09 1.84
C TYR A 66 -5.84 -8.53 1.44
N LYS A 67 -6.86 -9.36 1.20
CA LYS A 67 -6.69 -10.75 0.76
C LYS A 67 -6.08 -10.89 -0.63
N LYS A 68 -6.41 -9.97 -1.56
CA LYS A 68 -5.89 -10.00 -2.93
C LYS A 68 -4.46 -9.48 -3.06
N ASN A 69 -4.01 -8.65 -2.13
CA ASN A 69 -2.66 -8.10 -2.13
C ASN A 69 -1.64 -9.20 -1.78
N ARG A 70 -0.64 -9.38 -2.64
CA ARG A 70 0.39 -10.44 -2.54
C ARG A 70 1.72 -9.98 -1.94
N LEU A 71 1.81 -8.73 -1.49
CA LEU A 71 3.00 -8.25 -0.79
C LEU A 71 3.00 -8.81 0.64
N THR A 72 4.21 -8.92 1.21
CA THR A 72 4.42 -9.08 2.64
C THR A 72 3.77 -7.90 3.37
N LYS A 73 2.95 -8.19 4.38
CA LYS A 73 2.21 -7.19 5.17
C LYS A 73 2.87 -7.13 6.53
N ASN A 74 3.79 -6.19 6.69
CA ASN A 74 4.52 -6.00 7.93
C ASN A 74 3.60 -5.36 8.99
N ASN A 75 3.88 -5.60 10.27
CA ASN A 75 3.15 -4.98 11.37
C ASN A 75 3.69 -3.55 11.59
N TYR A 76 2.82 -2.64 12.02
CA TYR A 76 3.21 -1.27 12.37
C TYR A 76 4.25 -1.20 13.50
N ASN A 77 4.31 -2.21 14.37
CA ASN A 77 5.36 -2.31 15.39
C ASN A 77 6.77 -2.42 14.78
N ASP A 78 6.88 -2.92 13.55
CA ASP A 78 8.13 -3.06 12.79
C ASP A 78 8.36 -1.87 11.82
N LEU A 79 7.60 -0.78 11.99
CA LEU A 79 7.71 0.38 11.12
C LEU A 79 9.05 1.09 11.34
N ASN A 80 9.88 1.09 10.30
CA ASN A 80 11.11 1.87 10.26
C ASN A 80 11.04 2.87 9.11
N ILE A 81 11.08 4.16 9.44
CA ILE A 81 11.12 5.25 8.46
C ILE A 81 12.56 5.79 8.42
N PRO A 82 13.29 5.60 7.31
CA PRO A 82 14.66 6.12 7.19
C PRO A 82 14.72 7.63 7.39
N LYS A 83 15.82 8.11 8.00
CA LYS A 83 16.14 9.55 8.06
C LYS A 83 16.12 10.13 6.63
N ASN A 84 15.54 11.32 6.47
CA ASN A 84 15.35 12.01 5.17
C ASN A 84 14.30 11.38 4.24
N SER A 85 13.35 10.60 4.77
CA SER A 85 12.14 10.27 4.01
C SER A 85 11.31 11.54 3.75
N VAL A 86 10.73 11.64 2.55
CA VAL A 86 9.92 12.78 2.07
C VAL A 86 8.44 12.49 2.25
#